data_AF-A0A2E6TYP8-F1
#
_entry.id   AF-A0A2E6TYP8-F1
#
_cell.length_a   1.000
_cell.length_b   1.000
_cell.length_c   1.000
_cell.angle_alpha   90.00
_cell.angle_beta   90.00
_cell.angle_gamma   90.00
#
_symmetry.space_group_name_H-M   'P 1'
#
loop_
_entity.id
_entity.type
_entity.pdbx_description
1 polymer ?
#
loop_
_entity_poly.entity_id
_entity_poly.type
_entity_poly.pdbx_seq_one_letter_code
_entity_poly.pdbx_strand_id
1 'polypeptide(L)'
;MAKKILAEEFSLNSYDLKLDDNNKLEFNSVVQADATDISSIDTRVSKETSLRDSKVKSIDTRVSKEVSTRGKNIDSLDTRVSIETSTRGKNINSLDTRVSLETSNRGVAINSIDTRVSTDIKSLDERLTDEENTTKILANQSVTNGASSQEVSLTGLGFVENSEPVVVGMLRSTSADDPIVACMLSGAASHSTATFLFSDEIPSNNYKLDVILTR
;
A
#
# COMPACT_ATOMS: atom_id res chain seq x y z
N MET A 1 78.88 -24.82 -85.65
CA MET A 1 79.47 -24.39 -84.37
C MET A 1 78.88 -23.05 -84.00
N ALA A 2 78.30 -22.90 -82.81
CA ALA A 2 77.94 -21.57 -82.31
C ALA A 2 79.22 -20.77 -82.06
N LYS A 3 79.34 -19.58 -82.64
CA LYS A 3 80.47 -18.68 -82.42
C LYS A 3 80.22 -17.95 -81.10
N LYS A 4 81.01 -18.25 -80.06
CA LYS A 4 80.97 -17.48 -78.80
C LYS A 4 81.74 -16.18 -79.03
N ILE A 5 81.08 -15.05 -78.86
CA ILE A 5 81.68 -13.72 -78.95
C ILE A 5 81.63 -13.11 -77.55
N LEU A 6 82.72 -12.50 -77.09
CA LEU A 6 82.75 -11.68 -75.89
C LEU A 6 82.35 -10.27 -76.30
N ALA A 7 81.26 -9.74 -75.75
CA ALA A 7 80.77 -8.39 -76.01
C ALA A 7 80.19 -7.81 -74.72
N GLU A 8 80.42 -6.51 -74.49
CA GLU A 8 79.88 -5.76 -73.34
C GLU A 8 78.40 -5.41 -73.56
N GLU A 9 77.99 -5.24 -74.81
CA GLU A 9 76.62 -4.99 -75.24
C GLU A 9 76.34 -5.73 -76.56
N PHE A 10 75.14 -6.28 -76.68
CA PHE A 10 74.62 -6.90 -77.89
C PHE A 10 73.30 -6.22 -78.28
N SER A 11 73.36 -5.42 -79.35
CA SER A 11 72.22 -4.66 -79.88
C SER A 11 71.71 -5.24 -81.21
N LEU A 12 70.40 -5.43 -81.31
CA LEU A 12 69.66 -5.90 -82.48
C LEU A 12 68.48 -4.98 -82.76
N ASN A 13 68.64 -4.00 -83.67
CA ASN A 13 67.62 -3.02 -84.08
C ASN A 13 66.92 -2.25 -82.95
N SER A 14 66.03 -2.92 -82.20
CA SER A 14 65.23 -2.41 -81.07
C SER A 14 65.41 -3.22 -79.79
N TYR A 15 66.40 -4.12 -79.75
CA TYR A 15 66.70 -4.96 -78.61
C TYR A 15 68.15 -4.78 -78.16
N ASP A 16 68.37 -4.38 -76.91
CA ASP A 16 69.68 -4.22 -76.30
C ASP A 16 69.83 -5.20 -75.13
N LEU A 17 70.92 -5.95 -75.12
CA LEU A 17 71.31 -6.87 -74.06
C LEU A 17 72.70 -6.50 -73.54
N LYS A 18 72.79 -6.09 -72.28
CA LYS A 18 74.05 -5.69 -71.64
C LYS A 18 74.07 -6.05 -70.15
N LEU A 19 75.19 -5.79 -69.48
CA LEU A 19 75.26 -5.77 -68.02
C LEU A 19 75.16 -4.32 -67.52
N ASP A 20 74.45 -4.10 -66.42
CA ASP A 20 74.42 -2.81 -65.72
C ASP A 20 75.67 -2.61 -64.83
N ASP A 21 75.77 -1.46 -64.16
CA ASP A 21 76.88 -1.12 -63.24
C ASP A 21 77.01 -2.08 -62.03
N ASN A 22 75.96 -2.87 -61.76
CA ASN A 22 75.89 -3.85 -60.69
C ASN A 22 76.09 -5.29 -61.20
N ASN A 23 76.55 -5.45 -62.45
CA ASN A 23 76.72 -6.73 -63.14
C ASN A 23 75.42 -7.54 -63.32
N LYS A 24 74.26 -6.89 -63.38
CA LYS A 24 72.98 -7.54 -63.66
C LYS A 24 72.65 -7.47 -65.15
N LEU A 25 71.97 -8.50 -65.64
CA LEU A 25 71.50 -8.55 -67.01
C LEU A 25 70.43 -7.48 -67.24
N GLU A 26 70.64 -6.58 -68.19
CA GLU A 26 69.67 -5.58 -68.63
C GLU A 26 69.19 -5.95 -70.03
N PHE A 27 67.86 -6.02 -70.22
CA PHE A 27 67.22 -6.19 -71.52
C PHE A 27 66.32 -4.98 -71.78
N ASN A 28 66.62 -4.20 -72.83
CA ASN A 28 65.87 -2.98 -73.18
C ASN A 28 65.66 -2.05 -71.97
N SER A 29 66.71 -1.75 -71.21
CA SER A 29 66.61 -0.91 -70.00
C SER A 29 65.79 -1.49 -68.85
N VAL A 30 65.49 -2.78 -68.88
CA VAL A 30 64.92 -3.51 -67.75
C VAL A 30 65.97 -4.44 -67.16
N VAL A 31 66.42 -4.11 -65.96
CA VAL A 31 67.28 -4.98 -65.15
C VAL A 31 66.50 -6.22 -64.76
N GLN A 32 67.04 -7.38 -65.09
CA GLN A 32 66.44 -8.67 -64.79
C GLN A 32 66.72 -9.04 -63.33
N ALA A 33 65.70 -9.55 -62.65
CA ALA A 33 65.88 -10.11 -61.31
C ALA A 33 66.79 -11.35 -61.38
N ASP A 34 67.69 -11.47 -60.42
CA ASP A 34 68.59 -12.61 -60.30
C ASP A 34 68.30 -13.42 -59.03
N ALA A 35 69.14 -14.43 -58.77
CA ALA A 35 69.02 -15.27 -57.59
C ALA A 35 69.16 -14.49 -56.27
N THR A 36 69.87 -13.36 -56.25
CA THR A 36 70.04 -12.52 -55.06
C THR A 36 68.77 -11.75 -54.72
N ASP A 37 68.07 -11.24 -55.74
CA ASP A 37 66.78 -10.56 -55.56
C ASP A 37 65.72 -11.53 -55.03
N ILE A 38 65.65 -12.72 -55.63
CA ILE A 38 64.73 -13.78 -55.22
C ILE A 38 65.02 -14.19 -53.77
N SER A 39 66.29 -14.43 -53.42
CA SER A 39 66.69 -14.80 -52.06
C SER A 39 66.37 -13.72 -51.01
N SER A 40 66.52 -12.45 -51.38
CA SER A 40 66.15 -11.31 -50.52
C SER A 40 64.64 -11.26 -50.26
N ILE A 41 63.83 -11.43 -51.31
CA ILE A 41 62.37 -11.51 -51.21
C ILE A 41 61.94 -12.71 -50.37
N ASP A 42 62.47 -13.91 -50.64
CA ASP A 42 62.19 -15.13 -49.88
C ASP A 42 62.49 -14.95 -48.40
N THR A 43 63.62 -14.32 -48.07
CA THR A 43 64.01 -14.02 -46.69
C THR A 43 63.01 -13.07 -46.03
N ARG A 44 62.59 -12.01 -46.71
CA ARG A 44 61.63 -11.03 -46.18
C ARG A 44 60.24 -11.65 -46.00
N VAL A 45 59.76 -12.39 -46.98
CA VAL A 45 58.46 -13.08 -46.94
C VAL A 45 58.43 -14.14 -45.85
N SER A 46 59.52 -14.91 -45.69
CA SER A 46 59.64 -15.91 -44.62
C SER A 46 59.58 -15.24 -43.25
N LYS A 47 60.34 -14.16 -43.04
CA LYS A 47 60.31 -13.39 -41.77
C LYS A 47 58.93 -12.82 -41.47
N GLU A 48 58.28 -12.18 -42.45
CA GLU A 48 56.94 -11.62 -42.28
C GLU A 48 55.91 -12.71 -41.97
N THR A 49 56.03 -13.87 -42.62
CA THR A 49 55.14 -15.02 -42.36
C THR A 49 55.32 -15.54 -40.92
N SER A 50 56.55 -15.71 -40.46
CA SER A 50 56.83 -16.10 -39.07
C SER A 50 56.34 -15.07 -38.04
N LEU A 51 56.49 -13.77 -38.34
CA LEU A 51 55.99 -12.69 -37.48
C LEU A 51 54.46 -12.69 -37.40
N ARG A 52 53.77 -12.85 -38.53
CA ARG A 52 52.30 -12.94 -38.56
C ARG A 52 51.79 -14.17 -37.83
N ASP A 53 52.40 -15.34 -38.03
CA ASP A 53 52.05 -16.56 -37.31
C ASP A 53 52.19 -16.38 -35.78
N SER A 54 53.29 -15.76 -35.34
CA SER A 54 53.51 -15.46 -33.92
C SER A 54 52.45 -14.50 -33.36
N LYS A 55 52.07 -13.46 -34.11
CA LYS A 55 51.01 -12.51 -33.71
C LYS A 55 49.65 -13.19 -33.63
N VAL A 56 49.30 -14.03 -34.61
CA VAL A 56 48.04 -14.79 -34.64
C VAL A 56 47.96 -15.72 -33.43
N LYS A 57 49.02 -16.49 -33.13
CA LYS A 57 49.08 -17.36 -31.95
C LYS A 57 48.93 -16.58 -30.63
N SER A 58 49.53 -15.40 -30.54
CA SER A 58 49.39 -14.52 -29.38
C SER A 58 47.94 -14.03 -29.20
N ILE A 59 47.29 -13.60 -30.28
CA ILE A 59 45.88 -13.19 -30.28
C ILE A 59 44.98 -14.36 -29.88
N ASP A 60 45.17 -15.54 -30.49
CA ASP A 60 44.39 -16.74 -30.22
C ASP A 60 44.47 -17.15 -28.74
N THR A 61 45.67 -17.09 -28.16
CA THR A 61 45.90 -17.32 -26.72
C THR A 61 45.14 -16.31 -25.86
N ARG A 62 45.19 -15.02 -26.22
CA ARG A 62 44.50 -13.94 -25.47
C ARG A 62 42.99 -14.09 -25.56
N VAL A 63 42.45 -14.36 -26.74
CA VAL A 63 41.01 -14.57 -26.98
C VAL A 63 40.53 -15.80 -26.21
N SER A 64 41.27 -16.92 -26.27
CA SER A 64 40.91 -18.13 -25.53
C SER A 64 40.86 -17.91 -24.01
N LYS A 65 41.82 -17.16 -23.45
CA LYS A 65 41.82 -16.78 -22.04
C LYS A 65 40.65 -15.86 -21.69
N GLU A 66 40.36 -14.87 -22.53
CA GLU A 66 39.25 -13.94 -22.33
C GLU A 66 37.90 -14.68 -22.35
N VAL A 67 37.69 -15.56 -23.33
CA VAL A 67 36.49 -16.39 -23.44
C VAL A 67 36.33 -17.27 -22.20
N SER A 68 37.40 -17.91 -21.73
CA SER A 68 37.36 -18.74 -20.51
C SER A 68 37.01 -17.92 -19.26
N THR A 69 37.62 -16.75 -19.09
CA THR A 69 37.34 -15.85 -17.96
C THR A 69 35.90 -15.34 -18.00
N ARG A 70 35.43 -14.90 -19.16
CA ARG A 70 34.04 -14.43 -19.32
C ARG A 70 33.03 -15.55 -19.08
N GLY A 71 33.32 -16.78 -19.52
CA GLY A 71 32.49 -17.95 -19.22
C GLY A 71 32.31 -18.15 -17.71
N LYS A 72 33.42 -18.20 -16.95
CA LYS A 72 33.37 -18.33 -15.49
C LYS A 72 32.61 -17.20 -14.80
N ASN A 73 32.76 -15.97 -15.28
CA ASN A 73 32.04 -14.83 -14.74
C ASN A 73 30.53 -14.91 -15.01
N ILE A 74 30.14 -15.37 -16.20
CA ILE A 74 28.73 -15.61 -16.56
C ILE A 74 28.14 -16.70 -15.67
N ASP A 75 28.82 -17.83 -15.50
CA ASP A 75 28.35 -18.94 -14.65
C ASP A 75 28.17 -18.49 -13.19
N SER A 76 29.10 -17.67 -12.68
CA SER A 76 29.01 -17.08 -11.35
C SER A 76 27.83 -16.13 -11.20
N LEU A 77 27.59 -15.28 -12.21
CA LEU A 77 26.44 -14.37 -12.22
C LEU A 77 25.12 -15.15 -12.29
N ASP A 78 25.03 -16.18 -13.13
CA ASP A 78 23.85 -17.02 -13.28
C ASP A 78 23.49 -17.72 -11.96
N THR A 79 24.50 -18.25 -11.27
CA THR A 79 24.34 -18.83 -9.92
C THR A 79 23.81 -17.80 -8.92
N ARG A 80 24.41 -16.60 -8.88
CA ARG A 80 24.00 -15.53 -7.96
C ARG A 80 22.56 -15.07 -8.23
N VAL A 81 22.21 -14.87 -9.50
CA VAL A 81 20.86 -14.44 -9.90
C VAL A 81 19.82 -15.51 -9.57
N SER A 82 20.15 -16.79 -9.77
CA SER A 82 19.28 -17.91 -9.43
C SER A 82 19.01 -17.99 -7.92
N ILE A 83 20.04 -17.85 -7.09
CA ILE A 83 19.93 -17.84 -5.63
C ILE A 83 19.09 -16.64 -5.15
N GLU A 84 19.38 -15.45 -5.67
CA GLU A 84 18.64 -14.23 -5.33
C GLU A 84 17.16 -14.34 -5.68
N THR A 85 16.86 -14.83 -6.89
CA THR A 85 15.49 -15.03 -7.37
C THR A 85 14.75 -16.03 -6.48
N SER A 86 15.38 -17.15 -6.13
CA SER A 86 14.79 -18.15 -5.22
C SER A 86 14.53 -17.56 -3.82
N THR A 87 15.49 -16.81 -3.28
CA THR A 87 15.38 -16.19 -1.95
C THR A 87 14.28 -15.15 -1.91
N ARG A 88 14.22 -14.27 -2.92
CA ARG A 88 13.14 -13.28 -3.06
C ARG A 88 11.78 -13.96 -3.20
N GLY A 89 11.67 -15.03 -3.98
CA GLY A 89 10.44 -15.81 -4.10
C GLY A 89 9.94 -16.35 -2.76
N LYS A 90 10.84 -16.94 -1.94
CA LYS A 90 10.51 -17.42 -0.59
C LYS A 90 10.06 -16.28 0.33
N ASN A 91 10.74 -15.15 0.30
CA ASN A 91 10.41 -13.99 1.13
C ASN A 91 9.05 -13.40 0.75
N ILE A 92 8.74 -13.30 -0.55
CA ILE A 92 7.45 -12.83 -1.04
C ILE A 92 6.32 -13.76 -0.56
N ASN A 93 6.48 -15.08 -0.71
CA ASN A 93 5.46 -16.04 -0.27
C ASN A 93 5.24 -15.98 1.26
N SER A 94 6.31 -15.80 2.03
CA SER A 94 6.22 -15.65 3.48
C SER A 94 5.48 -14.36 3.87
N LEU A 95 5.76 -13.25 3.19
CA LEU A 95 5.06 -11.97 3.40
C LEU A 95 3.59 -12.09 3.04
N ASP A 96 3.26 -12.70 1.90
CA ASP A 96 1.89 -12.91 1.44
C ASP A 96 1.07 -13.73 2.45
N THR A 97 1.67 -14.79 2.99
CA THR A 97 1.06 -15.61 4.05
C THR A 97 0.80 -14.78 5.31
N ARG A 98 1.78 -13.98 5.76
CA ARG A 98 1.64 -13.13 6.96
C ARG A 98 0.57 -12.07 6.79
N VAL A 99 0.53 -11.41 5.63
CA VAL A 99 -0.47 -10.37 5.32
C VAL A 99 -1.87 -10.97 5.25
N SER A 100 -2.01 -12.15 4.63
CA SER A 100 -3.29 -12.86 4.56
C SER A 100 -3.81 -13.26 5.94
N LEU A 101 -2.94 -13.80 6.79
CA LEU A 101 -3.29 -14.17 8.17
C LEU A 101 -3.69 -12.95 9.00
N GLU A 102 -2.90 -11.87 8.93
CA GLU A 102 -3.20 -10.63 9.65
C GLU A 102 -4.53 -10.03 9.19
N THR A 103 -4.80 -10.02 7.89
CA THR A 103 -6.07 -9.53 7.32
C THR A 103 -7.25 -10.34 7.83
N SER A 104 -7.13 -11.67 7.86
CA SER A 104 -8.15 -12.57 8.41
C SER A 104 -8.40 -12.32 9.90
N ASN A 105 -7.33 -12.26 10.71
CA ASN A 105 -7.43 -12.00 12.15
C ASN A 105 -8.08 -10.66 12.45
N ARG A 106 -7.71 -9.60 11.73
CA ARG A 106 -8.34 -8.28 11.85
C ARG A 106 -9.80 -8.31 11.45
N GLY A 107 -10.17 -9.05 10.39
CA GLY A 107 -11.57 -9.24 10.00
C GLY A 107 -12.40 -9.91 11.11
N VAL A 108 -11.87 -10.96 11.74
CA VAL A 108 -12.52 -11.63 12.88
C VAL A 108 -12.68 -10.68 14.08
N ALA A 109 -11.63 -9.92 14.41
CA ALA A 109 -11.67 -8.96 15.51
C ALA A 109 -12.71 -7.85 15.29
N ILE A 110 -12.77 -7.29 14.07
CA ILE A 110 -13.75 -6.27 13.69
C ILE A 110 -15.18 -6.84 13.82
N ASN A 111 -15.46 -8.01 13.25
CA ASN A 111 -16.78 -8.63 13.34
C ASN A 111 -17.21 -8.91 14.79
N SER A 112 -16.26 -9.29 15.66
CA SER A 112 -16.52 -9.49 17.08
C SER A 112 -16.89 -8.17 17.78
N ILE A 113 -16.19 -7.08 17.48
CA ILE A 113 -16.50 -5.76 18.01
C ILE A 113 -17.87 -5.29 17.51
N ASP A 114 -18.15 -5.41 16.21
CA ASP A 114 -19.43 -5.02 15.62
C ASP A 114 -20.61 -5.76 16.25
N THR A 115 -20.45 -7.07 16.51
CA THR A 115 -21.47 -7.89 17.17
C THR A 115 -21.73 -7.42 18.60
N ARG A 116 -20.66 -7.14 19.36
CA ARG A 116 -20.76 -6.64 20.74
C ARG A 116 -21.43 -5.27 20.79
N VAL A 117 -20.97 -4.33 19.97
CA VAL A 117 -21.53 -2.98 19.88
C VAL A 117 -23.00 -3.03 19.48
N SER A 118 -23.36 -3.87 18.50
CA SER A 118 -24.76 -4.02 18.09
C SER A 118 -25.65 -4.58 19.21
N THR A 119 -25.12 -5.52 20.00
CA THR A 119 -25.82 -6.10 21.15
C THR A 119 -25.98 -5.06 22.27
N ASP A 120 -24.92 -4.31 22.57
CA ASP A 120 -24.93 -3.27 23.59
C ASP A 120 -25.91 -2.14 23.21
N ILE A 121 -25.91 -1.70 21.95
CA ILE A 121 -26.86 -0.70 21.43
C ILE A 121 -28.28 -1.22 21.55
N LYS A 122 -28.55 -2.46 21.12
CA LYS A 122 -29.90 -3.04 21.21
C LYS A 122 -30.38 -3.12 22.66
N SER A 123 -29.52 -3.53 23.58
CA SER A 123 -29.86 -3.60 25.01
C SER A 123 -30.14 -2.21 25.60
N LEU A 124 -29.37 -1.19 25.20
CA LEU A 124 -29.61 0.19 25.62
C LEU A 124 -30.92 0.73 25.05
N ASP A 125 -31.22 0.44 23.79
CA ASP A 125 -32.47 0.83 23.11
C ASP A 125 -33.70 0.21 23.77
N GLU A 126 -33.64 -1.09 24.09
CA GLU A 126 -34.68 -1.80 24.85
C GLU A 126 -34.87 -1.18 26.24
N ARG A 127 -33.79 -0.95 26.99
CA ARG A 127 -33.86 -0.33 28.33
C ARG A 127 -34.42 1.09 28.31
N LEU A 128 -34.02 1.90 27.33
CA LEU A 128 -34.52 3.26 27.20
C LEU A 128 -35.99 3.27 26.82
N THR A 129 -36.39 2.38 25.90
CA THR A 129 -37.80 2.20 25.53
C THR A 129 -38.64 1.77 26.74
N ASP A 130 -38.13 0.85 27.56
CA ASP A 130 -38.81 0.42 28.78
C ASP A 130 -38.93 1.57 29.80
N GLU A 131 -37.85 2.33 30.02
CA GLU A 131 -37.85 3.49 30.92
C GLU A 131 -38.83 4.58 30.44
N GLU A 132 -38.83 4.87 29.13
CA GLU A 132 -39.79 5.78 28.52
C GLU A 132 -41.22 5.26 28.61
N ASN A 133 -41.47 3.95 28.54
CA ASN A 133 -42.84 3.44 28.62
C ASN A 133 -43.37 3.33 30.06
N THR A 134 -42.49 3.21 31.05
CA THR A 134 -42.85 2.98 32.45
C THR A 134 -42.91 4.26 33.28
N THR A 135 -42.00 5.23 33.03
CA THR A 135 -41.88 6.43 33.85
C THR A 135 -42.11 7.72 33.04
N LYS A 136 -42.98 8.60 33.53
CA LYS A 136 -43.22 9.94 32.96
C LYS A 136 -43.21 11.00 34.06
N ILE A 137 -42.70 12.17 33.70
CA ILE A 137 -42.64 13.33 34.60
C ILE A 137 -43.33 14.51 33.93
N LEU A 138 -44.35 15.05 34.56
CA LEU A 138 -45.00 16.31 34.22
C LEU A 138 -44.51 17.37 35.21
N ALA A 139 -43.45 18.08 34.83
CA ALA A 139 -42.84 19.08 35.71
C ALA A 139 -43.47 20.46 35.55
N ASN A 140 -43.48 21.23 36.64
CA ASN A 140 -43.87 22.63 36.74
C ASN A 140 -45.31 22.92 36.29
N GLN A 141 -46.24 22.00 36.57
CA GLN A 141 -47.66 22.25 36.33
C GLN A 141 -48.09 23.46 37.17
N SER A 142 -48.74 24.42 36.52
CA SER A 142 -49.16 25.63 37.20
C SER A 142 -50.36 25.35 38.11
N VAL A 143 -50.31 25.87 39.34
CA VAL A 143 -51.42 25.84 40.29
C VAL A 143 -51.87 27.28 40.52
N THR A 144 -53.18 27.52 40.40
CA THR A 144 -53.73 28.88 40.51
C THR A 144 -53.94 29.30 41.96
N ASN A 145 -53.71 30.57 42.27
CA ASN A 145 -54.12 31.18 43.54
C ASN A 145 -55.63 30.93 43.81
N GLY A 146 -55.96 30.59 45.05
CA GLY A 146 -57.29 30.20 45.51
C GLY A 146 -57.69 28.75 45.19
N ALA A 147 -56.84 27.96 44.52
CA ALA A 147 -57.18 26.56 44.21
C ALA A 147 -57.21 25.71 45.48
N SER A 148 -58.25 24.91 45.66
CA SER A 148 -58.33 23.83 46.67
C SER A 148 -58.01 22.45 46.09
N SER A 149 -57.93 22.35 44.76
CA SER A 149 -57.51 21.15 44.04
C SER A 149 -56.91 21.48 42.68
N GLN A 150 -56.15 20.54 42.12
CA GLN A 150 -55.62 20.61 40.76
C GLN A 150 -55.82 19.27 40.06
N GLU A 151 -56.55 19.28 38.94
CA GLU A 151 -56.60 18.14 38.03
C GLU A 151 -55.45 18.26 37.01
N VAL A 152 -54.73 17.17 36.80
CA VAL A 152 -53.64 17.07 35.83
C VAL A 152 -54.03 16.05 34.77
N SER A 153 -54.01 16.46 33.51
CA SER A 153 -54.23 15.55 32.39
C SER A 153 -53.01 14.65 32.20
N LEU A 154 -53.28 13.35 32.09
CA LEU A 154 -52.31 12.28 31.82
C LEU A 154 -52.45 11.74 30.38
N THR A 155 -53.32 12.36 29.59
CA THR A 155 -53.54 11.99 28.19
C THR A 155 -52.32 12.32 27.32
N GLY A 156 -52.07 11.51 26.29
CA GLY A 156 -50.96 11.75 25.36
C GLY A 156 -49.57 11.45 25.94
N LEU A 157 -49.48 10.95 27.17
CA LEU A 157 -48.22 10.53 27.77
C LEU A 157 -47.65 9.24 27.18
N GLY A 158 -48.38 8.57 26.28
CA GLY A 158 -47.84 7.45 25.49
C GLY A 158 -47.63 6.15 26.29
N PHE A 159 -48.33 5.96 27.40
CA PHE A 159 -48.31 4.68 28.12
C PHE A 159 -48.92 3.57 27.27
N VAL A 160 -48.21 2.44 27.13
CA VAL A 160 -48.61 1.31 26.28
C VAL A 160 -49.42 0.24 27.06
N GLU A 161 -49.29 0.20 28.38
CA GLU A 161 -49.93 -0.78 29.27
C GLU A 161 -51.25 -0.27 29.89
N ASN A 162 -52.24 -1.17 30.02
CA ASN A 162 -53.61 -0.88 30.47
C ASN A 162 -53.82 -0.89 32.01
N SER A 163 -52.79 -1.07 32.85
CA SER A 163 -52.93 -0.96 34.32
C SER A 163 -53.08 0.51 34.73
N GLU A 164 -53.64 0.87 35.89
CA GLU A 164 -53.64 2.28 36.36
C GLU A 164 -52.22 2.72 36.79
N PRO A 165 -51.78 3.96 36.52
CA PRO A 165 -50.43 4.40 36.89
C PRO A 165 -50.33 4.67 38.40
N VAL A 166 -49.14 4.44 38.97
CA VAL A 166 -48.81 4.98 40.29
C VAL A 166 -48.44 6.45 40.10
N VAL A 167 -49.15 7.32 40.78
CA VAL A 167 -49.00 8.77 40.63
C VAL A 167 -48.58 9.41 41.94
N VAL A 168 -47.53 10.21 41.88
CA VAL A 168 -47.04 11.02 43.00
C VAL A 168 -47.03 12.48 42.57
N GLY A 169 -47.73 13.31 43.34
CA GLY A 169 -47.70 14.76 43.17
C GLY A 169 -46.80 15.40 44.22
N MET A 170 -45.94 16.32 43.78
CA MET A 170 -45.09 17.13 44.64
C MET A 170 -45.42 18.60 44.43
N LEU A 171 -46.04 19.21 45.43
CA LEU A 171 -46.31 20.64 45.43
C LEU A 171 -45.09 21.39 45.96
N ARG A 172 -44.61 22.39 45.22
CA ARG A 172 -43.46 23.23 45.58
C ARG A 172 -43.81 24.70 45.45
N SER A 173 -43.45 25.53 46.43
CA SER A 173 -43.46 26.98 46.28
C SER A 173 -42.07 27.51 45.89
N THR A 174 -42.06 28.62 45.16
CA THR A 174 -40.87 29.41 44.83
C THR A 174 -40.60 30.56 45.81
N SER A 175 -41.50 30.82 46.77
CA SER A 175 -41.32 31.84 47.81
C SER A 175 -41.06 31.20 49.17
N ALA A 176 -40.15 31.78 49.95
CA ALA A 176 -39.92 31.38 51.34
C ALA A 176 -41.02 31.87 52.30
N ASP A 177 -41.79 32.88 51.88
CA ASP A 177 -42.86 33.48 52.68
C ASP A 177 -44.21 32.74 52.52
N ASP A 178 -44.28 31.82 51.56
CA ASP A 178 -45.48 31.03 51.31
C ASP A 178 -45.65 29.94 52.38
N PRO A 179 -46.86 29.72 52.91
CA PRO A 179 -47.11 28.69 53.91
C PRO A 179 -46.94 27.28 53.35
N ILE A 180 -46.78 26.30 54.24
CA ILE A 180 -46.74 24.89 53.83
C ILE A 180 -48.16 24.44 53.51
N VAL A 181 -48.39 24.03 52.26
CA VAL A 181 -49.65 23.42 51.81
C VAL A 181 -49.36 21.96 51.47
N ALA A 182 -50.08 21.03 52.10
CA ALA A 182 -49.95 19.62 51.77
C ALA A 182 -50.75 19.30 50.52
N CYS A 183 -50.25 18.37 49.71
CA CYS A 183 -50.90 17.89 48.50
C CYS A 183 -51.11 16.38 48.63
N MET A 184 -52.31 15.89 48.32
CA MET A 184 -52.65 14.47 48.33
C MET A 184 -53.39 14.10 47.05
N LEU A 185 -53.08 12.94 46.48
CA LEU A 185 -53.87 12.37 45.38
C LEU A 185 -55.29 12.05 45.88
N SER A 186 -56.30 12.51 45.14
CA SER A 186 -57.70 12.22 45.40
C SER A 186 -58.10 10.91 44.74
N GLY A 187 -58.42 9.89 45.54
CA GLY A 187 -58.82 8.58 45.01
C GLY A 187 -57.69 7.82 44.31
N ALA A 188 -58.05 6.94 43.37
CA ALA A 188 -57.10 6.24 42.50
C ALA A 188 -56.85 7.09 41.24
N ALA A 189 -55.60 7.07 40.74
CA ALA A 189 -55.29 7.74 39.49
C ALA A 189 -55.92 6.99 38.30
N SER A 190 -56.45 7.74 37.32
CA SER A 190 -56.97 7.17 36.08
C SER A 190 -55.93 7.24 34.97
N HIS A 191 -56.20 6.61 33.82
CA HIS A 191 -55.35 6.73 32.62
C HIS A 191 -55.39 8.12 31.97
N SER A 192 -56.39 8.94 32.29
CA SER A 192 -56.62 10.22 31.64
C SER A 192 -56.30 11.42 32.53
N THR A 193 -56.50 11.29 33.84
CA THR A 193 -56.36 12.39 34.79
C THR A 193 -55.95 11.89 36.18
N ALA A 194 -55.23 12.74 36.91
CA ALA A 194 -55.02 12.62 38.35
C ALA A 194 -55.38 13.94 39.03
N THR A 195 -56.18 13.88 40.09
CA THR A 195 -56.64 15.06 40.81
C THR A 195 -55.98 15.11 42.17
N PHE A 196 -55.37 16.25 42.48
CA PHE A 196 -54.70 16.49 43.75
C PHE A 196 -55.51 17.46 44.59
N LEU A 197 -55.75 17.12 45.86
CA LEU A 197 -56.37 18.00 46.84
C LEU A 197 -55.28 18.69 47.66
N PHE A 198 -55.55 19.95 48.01
CA PHE A 198 -54.67 20.75 48.86
C PHE A 198 -55.24 20.84 50.28
N SER A 199 -54.37 20.92 51.30
CA SER A 199 -54.81 21.07 52.69
C SER A 199 -55.55 22.38 52.94
N ASP A 200 -55.17 23.42 52.20
CA ASP A 200 -55.68 24.79 52.25
C ASP A 200 -55.77 25.35 50.83
N GLU A 201 -56.51 26.44 50.65
CA GLU A 201 -56.49 27.18 49.37
C GLU A 201 -55.09 27.71 49.08
N ILE A 202 -54.62 27.50 47.85
CA ILE A 202 -53.29 27.92 47.40
C ILE A 202 -53.19 29.45 47.51
N PRO A 203 -52.28 30.02 48.31
CA PRO A 203 -52.34 31.44 48.69
C PRO A 203 -51.72 32.38 47.66
N SER A 204 -50.99 31.85 46.68
CA SER A 204 -50.27 32.65 45.68
C SER A 204 -50.01 31.82 44.41
N ASN A 205 -49.62 32.49 43.32
CA ASN A 205 -49.26 31.82 42.06
C ASN A 205 -47.83 31.24 42.05
N ASN A 206 -47.14 31.26 43.20
CA ASN A 206 -45.76 30.80 43.33
C ASN A 206 -45.63 29.28 43.39
N TYR A 207 -46.76 28.57 43.56
CA TYR A 207 -46.81 27.12 43.67
C TYR A 207 -46.82 26.44 42.31
N LYS A 208 -46.05 25.37 42.19
CA LYS A 208 -46.00 24.45 41.05
C LYS A 208 -46.18 23.02 41.54
N LEU A 209 -46.84 22.22 40.71
CA LEU A 209 -47.01 20.80 40.94
C LEU A 209 -46.15 20.03 39.95
N ASP A 210 -45.23 19.21 40.45
CA ASP A 210 -44.59 18.17 39.65
C ASP A 210 -45.36 16.88 39.85
N VAL A 211 -45.65 16.18 38.76
CA VAL A 211 -46.31 14.88 38.81
C VAL A 211 -45.37 13.84 38.23
N ILE A 212 -45.00 12.87 39.06
CA ILE A 212 -44.24 11.70 38.66
C ILE A 212 -45.21 10.54 38.54
N LEU A 213 -45.16 9.87 37.40
CA LEU A 213 -45.97 8.71 37.09
C LEU A 213 -45.03 7.55 36.81
N THR A 214 -45.25 6.44 37.48
CA THR A 214 -44.55 5.18 37.21
C THR A 214 -45.56 4.06 37.06
N ARG A 215 -45.18 3.03 36.31
CA ARG A 215 -45.84 1.73 36.30
C ARG A 215 -44.84 0.63 36.57
#